data_AF-A0A2P9FG95-F1
#
_entry.id   AF-A0A2P9FG95-F1
#
_cell.length_a   1.000
_cell.length_b   1.000
_cell.length_c   1.000
_cell.angle_alpha   90.00
_cell.angle_beta   90.00
_cell.angle_gamma   90.00
#
_symmetry.space_group_name_H-M   'P 1'
#
loop_
_entity.id
_entity.type
_entity.pdbx_description
1 polymer ?
#
loop_
_entity_poly.entity_id
_entity_poly.type
_entity_poly.pdbx_seq_one_letter_code
_entity_poly.pdbx_strand_id
1 'polypeptide(L)'
;MAHPMPHHMTHSAYVEVYGTLRQAAAALEELKRTGAGEGFAEPYAGAAMHAVRFAVAVLHPVLPCQPGPPADHEPQRQLDLAAHWRDAAFEIGEFAPEPALRVVRGEEGTHPRGGGVQGA
;
A
#
# COMPACT_ATOMS: atom_id res chain seq x y z
N MET A 1 33.65 25.02 -0.24
CA MET A 1 32.85 25.95 0.60
C MET A 1 31.48 26.08 -0.03
N ALA A 2 30.43 25.51 0.58
CA ALA A 2 29.06 25.68 0.07
C ALA A 2 28.54 27.04 0.52
N HIS A 3 28.22 27.92 -0.44
CA HIS A 3 27.49 29.16 -0.12
C HIS A 3 26.09 28.75 0.42
N PRO A 4 25.68 29.23 1.61
CA PRO A 4 24.34 28.97 2.10
C PRO A 4 23.34 29.57 1.12
N MET A 5 22.49 28.72 0.56
CA MET A 5 21.43 29.17 -0.35
C MET A 5 20.46 30.06 0.44
N PRO A 6 19.95 31.15 -0.17
CA PRO A 6 18.98 32.02 0.49
C PRO A 6 17.75 31.22 0.91
N HIS A 7 17.22 31.47 2.12
CA HIS A 7 16.05 30.77 2.68
C HIS A 7 14.81 30.77 1.75
N HIS A 8 14.69 31.74 0.85
CA HIS A 8 13.61 31.80 -0.13
C HIS A 8 13.81 30.85 -1.32
N MET A 9 15.06 30.60 -1.73
CA MET A 9 15.37 29.65 -2.82
C MET A 9 15.23 28.19 -2.35
N THR A 10 15.60 27.90 -1.09
CA THR A 10 15.36 26.58 -0.51
C THR A 10 13.87 26.31 -0.33
N HIS A 11 13.08 27.29 0.12
CA HIS A 11 11.63 27.18 0.18
C HIS A 11 11.02 26.91 -1.21
N SER A 12 11.46 27.61 -2.26
CA SER A 12 11.03 27.37 -3.64
C SER A 12 11.32 25.94 -4.12
N ALA A 13 12.52 25.41 -3.84
CA ALA A 13 12.88 24.05 -4.20
C ALA A 13 12.02 23.00 -3.49
N TYR A 14 11.70 23.22 -2.21
CA TYR A 14 10.79 22.33 -1.47
C TYR A 14 9.36 22.36 -2.04
N VAL A 15 8.88 23.52 -2.49
CA VAL A 15 7.55 23.64 -3.15
C VAL A 15 7.49 22.79 -4.42
N GLU A 16 8.52 22.81 -5.26
CA GLU A 16 8.57 22.01 -6.50
C GLU A 16 8.58 20.51 -6.20
N VAL A 17 9.41 20.07 -5.25
CA VAL A 17 9.45 18.66 -4.80
C VAL A 17 8.10 18.25 -4.22
N TYR A 18 7.49 19.10 -3.41
CA TYR A 18 6.18 18.84 -2.81
C TYR A 18 5.08 18.65 -3.86
N GLY A 19 5.06 19.50 -4.89
CA GLY A 19 4.15 19.35 -6.03
C GLY A 19 4.35 18.04 -6.77
N THR A 20 5.60 17.66 -7.01
CA THR A 20 5.97 16.41 -7.69
C THR A 20 5.50 15.18 -6.92
N LEU A 21 5.73 15.15 -5.60
CA LEU A 21 5.27 14.06 -4.74
C LEU A 21 3.75 13.91 -4.76
N ARG A 22 3.01 15.02 -4.73
CA ARG A 22 1.54 14.99 -4.79
C ARG A 22 1.03 14.43 -6.13
N GLN A 23 1.64 14.83 -7.23
CA GLN A 23 1.30 14.31 -8.56
C GLN A 23 1.60 12.81 -8.66
N ALA A 24 2.74 12.35 -8.15
CA ALA A 24 3.09 10.94 -8.13
C ALA A 24 2.11 10.10 -7.29
N ALA A 25 1.72 10.58 -6.10
CA ALA A 25 0.72 9.89 -5.28
C ALA A 25 -0.64 9.77 -5.99
N ALA A 26 -1.07 10.81 -6.71
CA ALA A 26 -2.31 10.79 -7.48
C ALA A 26 -2.23 9.80 -8.66
N ALA A 27 -1.09 9.76 -9.36
CA ALA A 27 -0.88 8.81 -10.46
C ALA A 27 -0.89 7.35 -9.97
N LEU A 28 -0.26 7.05 -8.83
CA LEU A 28 -0.27 5.71 -8.24
C LEU A 28 -1.68 5.28 -7.79
N GLU A 29 -2.47 6.20 -7.24
CA GLU A 29 -3.88 5.93 -6.90
C GLU A 29 -4.73 5.68 -8.15
N GLU A 30 -4.48 6.40 -9.25
CA GLU A 30 -5.14 6.13 -10.53
C GLU A 30 -4.77 4.74 -11.06
N LEU A 31 -3.48 4.39 -11.08
CA LEU A 31 -3.01 3.07 -11.50
C LEU A 31 -3.59 1.93 -10.65
N LYS A 32 -3.72 2.15 -9.34
CA LYS A 32 -4.42 1.22 -8.42
C LYS A 32 -5.89 1.04 -8.82
N ARG A 33 -6.59 2.12 -9.22
CA ARG A 33 -8.02 2.08 -9.58
C ARG A 33 -8.30 1.56 -10.99
N THR A 34 -7.49 1.91 -11.97
CA THR A 34 -7.72 1.54 -13.38
C THR A 34 -7.24 0.14 -13.72
N GLY A 35 -6.51 -0.50 -12.80
CA GLY A 35 -6.07 -1.87 -12.94
C GLY A 35 -4.85 -1.99 -13.86
N ALA A 36 -3.79 -2.57 -13.33
CA ALA A 36 -2.74 -3.18 -14.13
C ALA A 36 -3.33 -4.44 -14.81
N GLY A 37 -4.10 -4.27 -15.88
CA GLY A 37 -4.41 -5.27 -16.93
C GLY A 37 -5.11 -6.60 -16.57
N GLU A 38 -4.90 -7.20 -15.42
CA GLU A 38 -5.22 -8.60 -15.13
C GLU A 38 -5.52 -8.81 -13.64
N GLY A 39 -6.63 -8.28 -13.15
CA GLY A 39 -7.30 -8.78 -11.92
C GLY A 39 -6.56 -8.66 -10.57
N PHE A 40 -5.30 -8.26 -10.53
CA PHE A 40 -4.52 -8.11 -9.30
C PHE A 40 -4.05 -6.65 -9.20
N ALA A 41 -4.46 -5.97 -8.13
CA ALA A 41 -3.87 -4.69 -7.77
C ALA A 41 -2.41 -4.94 -7.38
N GLU A 42 -1.47 -4.45 -8.17
CA GLU A 42 -0.03 -4.60 -7.92
C GLU A 42 0.30 -4.11 -6.49
N PRO A 43 0.65 -5.00 -5.54
CA PRO A 43 0.82 -4.64 -4.13
C PRO A 43 1.90 -3.56 -3.94
N TYR A 44 2.96 -3.63 -4.75
CA TYR A 44 4.04 -2.65 -4.76
C TYR A 44 3.61 -1.25 -5.22
N ALA A 45 2.59 -1.13 -6.08
CA ALA A 45 2.03 0.17 -6.46
C ALA A 45 1.26 0.81 -5.29
N GLY A 46 0.52 0.00 -4.53
CA GLY A 46 -0.12 0.43 -3.28
C GLY A 46 0.91 0.86 -2.23
N ALA A 47 1.96 0.06 -2.02
CA ALA A 47 3.05 0.40 -1.10
C ALA A 47 3.75 1.71 -1.49
N ALA A 48 4.09 1.89 -2.77
CA ALA A 48 4.68 3.12 -3.29
C ALA A 48 3.74 4.32 -3.06
N MET A 49 2.43 4.16 -3.28
CA MET A 49 1.46 5.22 -3.06
C MET A 49 1.44 5.69 -1.60
N HIS A 50 1.40 4.74 -0.66
CA HIS A 50 1.43 5.05 0.78
C HIS A 50 2.77 5.68 1.19
N ALA A 51 3.90 5.24 0.63
CA ALA A 51 5.22 5.84 0.87
C ALA A 51 5.27 7.32 0.44
N VAL A 52 4.76 7.61 -0.76
CA VAL A 52 4.76 8.99 -1.30
C VAL A 52 3.80 9.88 -0.50
N ARG A 53 2.63 9.37 -0.10
CA ARG A 53 1.71 10.10 0.79
C ARG A 53 2.34 10.42 2.14
N PHE A 54 3.09 9.46 2.71
CA PHE A 54 3.83 9.68 3.95
C PHE A 54 4.92 10.76 3.77
N ALA A 55 5.68 10.73 2.67
CA ALA A 55 6.67 11.76 2.36
C ALA A 55 6.05 13.17 2.24
N VAL A 56 4.88 13.30 1.59
CA VAL A 56 4.12 14.56 1.51
C VAL A 56 3.71 15.03 2.91
N ALA A 57 3.22 14.13 3.76
CA ALA A 57 2.79 14.47 5.12
C ALA A 57 3.96 14.93 6.01
N VAL A 58 5.14 14.30 5.90
CA VAL A 58 6.35 14.69 6.62
C VAL A 58 6.90 16.04 6.15
N LEU A 59 6.76 16.36 4.85
CA LEU A 59 7.28 17.60 4.29
C LEU A 59 6.33 18.81 4.49
N HIS A 60 5.03 18.61 4.65
CA HIS A 60 4.08 19.74 4.73
C HIS A 60 4.37 20.76 5.86
N PRO A 61 4.83 20.40 7.08
CA PRO A 61 5.12 21.37 8.13
C PRO A 61 6.12 22.48 7.72
N VAL A 62 6.98 22.24 6.73
CA VAL A 62 7.90 23.26 6.20
C VAL A 62 7.32 24.07 5.02
N LEU A 63 6.09 23.76 4.59
CA LEU A 63 5.36 24.35 3.46
C LEU A 63 3.89 24.67 3.80
N PRO A 64 3.60 25.47 4.84
CA PRO A 64 2.23 25.67 5.35
C PRO A 64 1.28 26.36 4.36
N CYS A 65 1.79 27.00 3.30
CA CYS A 65 0.98 27.66 2.28
C CYS A 65 0.56 26.71 1.14
N GLN A 66 1.04 25.47 1.12
CA GLN A 66 0.64 24.47 0.14
C GLN A 66 -0.68 23.80 0.56
N PRO A 67 -1.47 23.28 -0.39
CA PRO A 67 -2.63 22.49 -0.01
C PRO A 67 -2.18 21.28 0.81
N GLY A 68 -2.86 21.06 1.93
CA GLY A 68 -2.56 19.96 2.84
C GLY A 68 -2.50 18.60 2.15
N PRO A 69 -1.75 17.63 2.71
CA PRO A 69 -1.97 16.24 2.36
C PRO A 69 -3.48 15.91 2.49
N PRO A 70 -4.01 14.99 1.68
CA PRO A 70 -5.44 14.62 1.69
C PRO A 70 -5.96 14.08 3.04
N ALA A 71 -5.09 13.95 4.05
CA ALA A 71 -5.45 13.68 5.43
C ALA A 71 -4.80 14.76 6.32
N ASP A 72 -5.59 15.34 7.21
CA ASP A 72 -5.19 16.43 8.11
C ASP A 72 -3.95 16.07 8.97
N HIS A 73 -3.31 17.11 9.51
CA HIS A 73 -2.05 17.09 10.28
C HIS A 73 -2.08 16.32 11.61
N GLU A 74 -2.94 15.32 11.77
CA GLU A 74 -2.95 14.51 12.98
C GLU A 74 -1.75 13.55 13.01
N PRO A 75 -0.93 13.57 14.07
CA PRO A 75 0.17 12.62 14.25
C PRO A 75 -0.28 11.16 14.13
N GLN A 76 -1.51 10.86 14.55
CA GLN A 76 -2.11 9.54 14.43
C GLN A 76 -2.26 9.10 12.96
N ARG A 77 -2.63 10.02 12.06
CA ARG A 77 -2.75 9.74 10.62
C ARG A 77 -1.39 9.53 9.95
N GLN A 78 -0.34 10.18 10.44
CA GLN A 78 1.04 9.93 9.96
C GLN A 78 1.51 8.53 10.38
N LEU A 79 1.18 8.11 11.61
CA LEU A 79 1.41 6.73 12.07
C LEU A 79 0.62 5.72 11.24
N ASP A 80 -0.65 6.03 10.93
CA ASP A 80 -1.46 5.18 10.04
C ASP A 80 -0.80 5.08 8.65
N LEU A 81 -0.34 6.18 8.06
CA LEU A 81 0.34 6.16 6.75
C LEU A 81 1.64 5.34 6.78
N ALA A 82 2.43 5.44 7.85
CA ALA A 82 3.62 4.62 8.04
C ALA A 82 3.28 3.13 8.21
N ALA A 83 2.20 2.81 8.93
CA ALA A 83 1.71 1.44 9.09
C ALA A 83 1.23 0.86 7.76
N HIS A 84 0.39 1.58 7.01
CA HIS A 84 -0.09 1.13 5.70
C HIS A 84 1.07 0.97 4.69
N TRP A 85 2.08 1.86 4.73
CA TRP A 85 3.29 1.67 3.92
C TRP A 85 4.00 0.36 4.25
N ARG A 86 4.26 0.11 5.55
CA ARG A 86 4.90 -1.12 6.02
C ARG A 86 4.08 -2.34 5.60
N ASP A 87 2.79 -2.33 5.89
CA ASP A 87 1.92 -3.50 5.68
C ASP A 87 1.76 -3.79 4.19
N ALA A 88 1.65 -2.76 3.35
CA ALA A 88 1.65 -2.93 1.90
C ALA A 88 2.99 -3.43 1.36
N ALA A 89 4.12 -2.94 1.88
CA ALA A 89 5.46 -3.34 1.43
C ALA A 89 5.79 -4.81 1.77
N PHE A 90 5.16 -5.35 2.82
CA PHE A 90 5.35 -6.73 3.25
C PHE A 90 4.13 -7.63 2.98
N GLU A 91 3.13 -7.13 2.23
CA GLU A 91 1.91 -7.86 1.88
C GLU A 91 1.20 -8.46 3.12
N ILE A 92 1.04 -7.65 4.17
CA ILE A 92 0.46 -8.05 5.46
C ILE A 92 -1.01 -7.61 5.55
N GLY A 93 -1.85 -8.44 6.16
CA GLY A 93 -3.22 -8.06 6.52
C GLY A 93 -4.10 -7.84 5.28
N GLU A 94 -4.65 -6.64 5.14
CA GLU A 94 -5.50 -6.28 3.99
C GLU A 94 -4.74 -6.20 2.66
N PHE A 95 -3.40 -6.14 2.70
CA PHE A 95 -2.53 -6.09 1.52
C PHE A 95 -2.00 -7.47 1.11
N ALA A 96 -2.33 -8.52 1.88
CA ALA A 96 -1.92 -9.87 1.52
C ALA A 96 -2.63 -10.32 0.24
N PRO A 97 -1.93 -11.01 -0.69
CA PRO A 97 -2.59 -11.61 -1.84
C PRO A 97 -3.66 -12.59 -1.37
N GLU A 98 -4.82 -12.59 -2.02
CA GLU A 98 -5.86 -13.56 -1.68
C GLU A 98 -5.31 -14.99 -1.82
N PRO A 99 -5.59 -15.87 -0.84
CA PRO A 99 -5.10 -17.24 -0.91
C PRO A 99 -5.65 -17.90 -2.18
N ALA A 100 -4.74 -18.44 -3.00
CA ALA A 100 -5.09 -19.20 -4.19
C ALA A 100 -5.74 -20.53 -3.77
N LEU A 101 -7.02 -20.49 -3.42
CA LEU A 101 -7.79 -21.66 -3.04
C LEU A 101 -8.03 -22.52 -4.28
N ARG A 102 -7.47 -23.73 -4.30
CA ARG A 102 -7.79 -24.75 -5.30
C ARG A 102 -8.78 -25.75 -4.70
N VAL A 103 -9.92 -25.91 -5.35
CA VAL A 103 -10.88 -26.97 -5.01
C VAL A 103 -10.25 -28.33 -5.35
N VAL A 104 -9.90 -29.11 -4.34
CA VAL A 104 -9.53 -30.52 -4.49
C VAL A 104 -10.80 -31.35 -4.30
N ARG A 105 -11.28 -31.99 -5.37
CA ARG A 105 -12.34 -32.99 -5.26
C ARG A 105 -11.74 -34.19 -4.51
N GLY A 106 -12.21 -34.47 -3.32
CA GLY A 106 -11.85 -35.70 -2.62
C GLY A 106 -12.27 -36.88 -3.49
N GLU A 107 -11.33 -37.74 -3.86
CA GLU A 107 -11.68 -39.06 -4.36
C GLU A 107 -12.49 -39.72 -3.24
N GLU A 108 -13.74 -40.08 -3.55
CA GLU A 108 -14.58 -40.88 -2.66
C GLU A 108 -13.80 -42.17 -2.38
N GLY A 109 -13.13 -42.19 -1.23
CA GLY A 109 -12.57 -43.40 -0.67
C GLY A 109 -13.69 -44.41 -0.62
N THR A 110 -13.63 -45.39 -1.51
CA THR A 110 -14.49 -46.57 -1.47
C THR A 110 -14.19 -47.22 -0.14
N HIS A 111 -14.99 -46.92 0.88
CA HIS A 111 -14.99 -47.69 2.11
C HIS A 111 -15.41 -49.10 1.72
N PRO A 112 -14.54 -50.12 1.83
CA PRO A 112 -14.99 -51.48 1.64
C PRO A 112 -15.98 -51.75 2.77
N ARG A 113 -17.25 -51.99 2.40
CA ARG A 113 -18.22 -52.60 3.28
C ARG A 113 -17.66 -53.97 3.67
N GLY A 114 -16.97 -54.01 4.80
CA GLY A 114 -16.54 -55.24 5.46
C GLY A 114 -17.78 -56.00 5.90
N GLY A 115 -18.23 -56.94 5.07
CA GLY A 115 -19.18 -57.96 5.44
C GLY A 115 -18.53 -59.02 6.33
N GLY A 116 -19.36 -59.59 7.20
CA GLY A 116 -19.16 -60.92 7.75
C GLY A 116 -18.52 -60.98 9.13
N VAL A 117 -19.35 -61.18 10.16
CA VAL A 117 -19.03 -62.19 11.18
C VAL A 117 -20.27 -63.06 11.36
N GLN A 118 -20.11 -64.32 10.98
CA GLN A 118 -21.03 -65.45 11.19
C GLN A 118 -20.28 -66.47 12.05
N GLY A 119 -20.96 -67.01 13.07
CA GLY A 119 -20.50 -68.13 13.92
C GLY A 119 -19.86 -67.67 15.25
N ALA A 120 -20.18 -68.25 16.42
CA ALA A 120 -20.95 -69.45 16.75
C ALA A 120 -21.61 -69.29 18.12
#